data_AF-A0A511F8J9-F1
#
_entry.id   AF-A0A511F8J9-F1
#
_cell.length_a   1.000
_cell.length_b   1.000
_cell.length_c   1.000
_cell.angle_alpha   90.00
_cell.angle_beta   90.00
_cell.angle_gamma   90.00
#
_symmetry.space_group_name_H-M   'P 1'
#
loop_
_entity.id
_entity.type
_entity.pdbx_description
1 polymer ?
#
loop_
_entity_poly.entity_id
_entity_poly.type
_entity_poly.pdbx_seq_one_letter_code
_entity_poly.pdbx_strand_id
1 'polypeptide(L)'
;MNEHDLHAALGDLAGRGADEQAARLRAATGLSAERVVAVAGRRRRVRVAAAGGSALAVVAALVLGGAALAERPEPLPAAPGPTRTPSPTPSPSPSPTPTASAPATALPAGDPAAPFGTCGSLLASAPPRDDRWVVAGGPRAERVDVGEPLPVSAMVQGALSVNWEPTGANVGLLEDSGPEVLVLRDGVVVAGGDLYGDVPAGYGSYYAEAGIHAVYFAGTLPLTSCQDGGDLPPGDYQVVTSALALPLGDDAAVLDTPLEVLAAQHEADWVRVVGDPEPFSVVASGAPATTPPAPVLDAALVPEPACGAAPVVSDTGRTLTLDAPPPTSTGPGAVVSAPGVLTYLGPDRLRAHLRLGVQYLMERDGVVVGGSRLHYDGYWGFVDLGTGATLPVPEETDLVACEGEFLGEQPLPPGTYTVHPVLPMTAAEIRSPGGTVDLTGGQQLVVRGEPFPLVVE
;
A
#
# COMPACT_ATOMS: atom_id res chain seq x y z
N MET A 1 33.59 -46.56 6.38
CA MET A 1 32.40 -45.69 6.28
C MET A 1 32.65 -44.85 5.05
N ASN A 2 31.91 -45.10 3.97
CA ASN A 2 32.14 -44.41 2.70
C ASN A 2 31.55 -42.99 2.77
N GLU A 3 32.10 -42.08 1.98
CA GLU A 3 31.66 -40.67 1.88
C GLU A 3 30.15 -40.56 1.60
N HIS A 4 29.61 -41.52 0.85
CA HIS A 4 28.19 -41.66 0.56
C HIS A 4 27.32 -41.95 1.81
N ASP A 5 27.84 -42.75 2.75
CA ASP A 5 27.14 -43.07 4.01
C ASP A 5 27.14 -41.86 4.95
N LEU A 6 28.20 -41.04 4.91
CA LEU A 6 28.33 -39.83 5.70
C LEU A 6 27.36 -38.74 5.21
N HIS A 7 27.26 -38.55 3.89
CA HIS A 7 26.29 -37.61 3.30
C HIS A 7 24.84 -38.02 3.55
N ALA A 8 24.54 -39.32 3.46
CA ALA A 8 23.22 -39.83 3.82
C ALA A 8 22.90 -39.63 5.31
N ALA A 9 23.86 -39.91 6.20
CA ALA A 9 23.69 -39.72 7.63
C ALA A 9 23.56 -38.24 8.03
N LEU A 10 24.28 -37.33 7.37
CA LEU A 10 24.18 -35.89 7.60
C LEU A 10 22.86 -35.31 7.05
N GLY A 11 22.40 -35.76 5.88
CA GLY A 11 21.08 -35.39 5.36
C GLY A 11 19.94 -35.85 6.26
N ASP A 12 20.05 -37.06 6.80
CA ASP A 12 19.06 -37.64 7.71
C ASP A 12 19.10 -37.01 9.11
N LEU A 13 20.26 -36.48 9.54
CA LEU A 13 20.38 -35.67 10.77
C LEU A 13 19.83 -34.26 10.58
N ALA A 14 20.06 -33.65 9.42
CA ALA A 14 19.54 -32.32 9.06
C ALA A 14 18.02 -32.34 8.90
N GLY A 15 17.47 -33.39 8.26
CA GLY A 15 16.02 -33.61 8.16
C GLY A 15 15.38 -33.81 9.54
N ARG A 16 15.95 -34.68 10.38
CA ARG A 16 15.45 -34.88 11.76
C ARG A 16 15.58 -33.63 12.63
N GLY A 17 16.63 -32.84 12.45
CA GLY A 17 16.79 -31.56 13.15
C GLY A 17 15.74 -30.53 12.73
N ALA A 18 15.45 -30.42 11.43
CA ALA A 18 14.41 -29.56 10.89
C ALA A 18 13.01 -30.01 11.35
N ASP A 19 12.73 -31.32 11.32
CA ASP A 19 11.46 -31.89 11.77
C ASP A 19 11.25 -31.73 13.27
N GLU A 20 12.29 -31.93 14.08
CA GLU A 20 12.23 -31.78 15.53
C GLU A 20 12.12 -30.31 15.94
N GLN A 21 12.78 -29.40 15.22
CA GLN A 21 12.64 -27.96 15.43
C GLN A 21 11.26 -27.45 15.00
N ALA A 22 10.74 -27.92 13.85
CA ALA A 22 9.37 -27.65 13.42
C ALA A 22 8.33 -28.24 14.39
N ALA A 23 8.56 -29.45 14.92
CA ALA A 23 7.70 -30.06 15.94
C ALA A 23 7.75 -29.30 17.28
N ARG A 24 8.92 -28.78 17.69
CA ARG A 24 9.04 -27.93 18.89
C ARG A 24 8.37 -26.58 18.72
N LEU A 25 8.44 -25.97 17.52
CA LEU A 25 7.72 -24.74 17.19
C LEU A 25 6.19 -24.96 17.17
N ARG A 26 5.72 -26.07 16.58
CA ARG A 26 4.31 -26.51 16.62
C ARG A 26 3.81 -26.80 18.05
N ALA A 27 4.67 -27.33 18.91
CA ALA A 27 4.36 -27.59 20.31
C ALA A 27 4.41 -26.33 21.20
N ALA A 28 5.13 -25.28 20.78
CA ALA A 28 5.35 -24.08 21.58
C ALA A 28 4.29 -22.99 21.37
N THR A 29 3.60 -22.92 20.23
CA THR A 29 2.58 -21.87 19.99
C THR A 29 1.47 -22.33 19.04
N GLY A 30 0.25 -22.49 19.56
CA GLY A 30 -0.96 -22.70 18.76
C GLY A 30 -2.09 -23.32 19.58
N LEU A 31 -3.21 -22.60 19.72
CA LEU A 31 -4.41 -23.14 20.37
C LEU A 31 -5.04 -24.18 19.44
N SER A 32 -4.95 -25.47 19.80
CA SER A 32 -5.62 -26.53 19.04
C SER A 32 -7.14 -26.29 18.96
N ALA A 33 -7.74 -26.62 17.82
CA ALA A 33 -9.19 -26.50 17.58
C ALA A 33 -10.04 -27.13 18.71
N GLU A 34 -9.53 -28.17 19.38
CA GLU A 34 -10.16 -28.78 20.55
C GLU A 34 -10.35 -27.82 21.74
N ARG A 35 -9.42 -26.88 21.96
CA ARG A 35 -9.54 -25.85 23.02
C ARG A 35 -10.59 -24.79 22.66
N VAL A 36 -10.68 -24.40 21.39
CA VAL A 36 -11.70 -23.46 20.90
C VAL A 36 -13.11 -24.08 21.03
N VAL A 37 -13.26 -25.34 20.64
CA VAL A 37 -14.52 -26.09 20.76
C VAL A 37 -14.91 -26.33 22.23
N ALA A 38 -13.95 -26.56 23.14
CA ALA A 38 -14.20 -26.75 24.56
C ALA A 38 -14.73 -25.47 25.26
N VAL A 39 -14.24 -24.29 24.88
CA VAL A 39 -14.70 -23.00 25.41
C VAL A 39 -16.08 -22.62 24.83
N ALA A 40 -16.30 -22.87 23.54
CA ALA A 40 -17.60 -22.67 22.89
C ALA A 40 -18.70 -23.59 23.46
N GLY A 41 -18.35 -24.84 23.77
CA GLY A 41 -19.25 -25.84 24.36
C GLY A 41 -19.72 -25.50 25.78
N ARG A 42 -18.87 -24.85 26.60
CA ARG A 42 -19.25 -24.41 27.96
C ARG A 42 -20.24 -23.26 27.95
N ARG A 43 -20.11 -22.29 27.05
CA ARG A 43 -21.01 -21.12 26.98
C ARG A 43 -22.37 -21.45 26.36
N ARG A 44 -22.44 -22.43 25.45
CA ARG A 44 -23.72 -22.89 24.86
C ARG A 44 -24.67 -23.50 25.89
N ARG A 45 -24.14 -24.16 26.94
CA ARG A 45 -24.95 -24.71 28.04
C ARG A 45 -25.53 -23.65 28.98
N VAL A 46 -24.91 -22.46 29.05
CA VAL A 46 -25.38 -21.36 29.91
C VAL A 46 -26.48 -20.52 29.22
N ARG A 47 -26.45 -20.41 27.89
CA ARG A 47 -27.44 -19.61 27.13
C ARG A 47 -28.78 -20.31 26.85
N VAL A 48 -28.83 -21.65 26.85
CA VAL A 48 -30.09 -22.39 26.64
C VAL A 48 -31.04 -22.28 27.86
N ALA A 49 -30.54 -21.86 29.03
CA ALA A 49 -31.38 -21.61 30.20
C ALA A 49 -32.08 -20.21 30.21
N ALA A 50 -31.74 -19.30 29.29
CA ALA A 50 -32.14 -17.88 29.39
C ALA A 50 -32.98 -17.32 28.23
N ALA A 51 -33.35 -18.11 27.22
CA ALA A 51 -34.07 -17.62 26.03
C ALA A 51 -35.43 -18.31 25.80
N GLY A 52 -36.24 -18.40 26.86
CA GLY A 52 -37.66 -18.75 26.78
C GLY A 52 -38.54 -17.52 26.97
N GLY A 53 -38.96 -16.89 25.88
CA GLY A 53 -39.86 -15.72 25.83
C GLY A 53 -39.10 -14.47 25.34
N SER A 54 -39.49 -13.75 24.30
CA SER A 54 -40.82 -13.57 23.71
C SER A 54 -40.63 -12.96 22.32
N ALA A 55 -41.28 -13.53 21.30
CA ALA A 55 -41.49 -12.88 20.02
C ALA A 55 -42.95 -12.39 19.98
N LEU A 56 -43.19 -11.09 19.73
CA LEU A 56 -44.35 -10.54 19.03
C LEU A 56 -44.36 -9.00 19.00
N ALA A 57 -44.85 -8.48 17.86
CA ALA A 57 -45.41 -7.15 17.59
C ALA A 57 -44.44 -6.00 17.23
N VAL A 58 -44.68 -5.13 16.24
CA VAL A 58 -45.79 -4.88 15.30
C VAL A 58 -45.28 -3.93 14.19
N VAL A 59 -45.86 -4.02 12.99
CA VAL A 59 -45.68 -3.14 11.82
C VAL A 59 -46.60 -1.90 11.91
N ALA A 60 -46.11 -0.68 11.58
CA ALA A 60 -46.84 0.46 10.97
C ALA A 60 -45.87 1.66 10.79
N ALA A 61 -45.48 2.09 9.58
CA ALA A 61 -46.18 2.95 8.60
C ALA A 61 -46.23 4.46 8.94
N LEU A 62 -45.62 5.32 8.09
CA LEU A 62 -46.22 6.60 7.66
C LEU A 62 -45.43 7.26 6.49
N VAL A 63 -46.19 7.62 5.45
CA VAL A 63 -45.85 8.39 4.25
C VAL A 63 -46.55 9.74 4.35
N LEU A 64 -45.82 10.85 4.14
CA LEU A 64 -46.27 12.17 3.62
C LEU A 64 -44.96 12.86 3.13
N GLY A 65 -44.78 13.44 1.94
CA GLY A 65 -45.68 14.10 0.99
C GLY A 65 -45.20 15.56 0.82
N GLY A 66 -44.75 15.96 -0.38
CA GLY A 66 -44.45 17.37 -0.68
C GLY A 66 -43.78 17.58 -2.04
N ALA A 67 -44.48 18.22 -2.97
CA ALA A 67 -44.08 18.47 -4.35
C ALA A 67 -43.89 19.97 -4.66
N ALA A 68 -43.05 20.21 -5.68
CA ALA A 68 -42.98 21.35 -6.59
C ALA A 68 -42.37 22.69 -6.10
N LEU A 69 -41.37 23.21 -6.85
CA LEU A 69 -41.58 24.19 -7.91
C LEU A 69 -40.36 24.26 -8.84
N ALA A 70 -40.62 24.37 -10.15
CA ALA A 70 -39.65 24.60 -11.20
C ALA A 70 -39.77 26.05 -11.66
N GLU A 71 -38.65 26.75 -11.78
CA GLU A 71 -38.59 28.08 -12.42
C GLU A 71 -37.70 28.03 -13.66
N ARG A 72 -38.19 28.66 -14.74
CA ARG A 72 -37.55 28.81 -16.04
C ARG A 72 -36.57 30.01 -16.02
N PRO A 73 -35.49 30.00 -16.81
CA PRO A 73 -34.63 31.17 -16.99
C PRO A 73 -35.21 32.18 -17.98
N GLU A 74 -35.10 33.46 -17.64
CA GLU A 74 -35.42 34.63 -18.49
C GLU A 74 -34.13 35.25 -19.09
N PRO A 75 -34.17 35.91 -20.26
CA PRO A 75 -32.96 36.30 -21.00
C PRO A 75 -32.23 37.56 -20.50
N LEU A 76 -30.92 37.58 -20.73
CA LEU A 76 -29.96 38.68 -20.52
C LEU A 76 -30.37 40.05 -21.11
N PRO A 77 -29.94 41.15 -20.46
CA PRO A 77 -29.58 42.40 -21.13
C PRO A 77 -28.07 42.70 -21.11
N ALA A 78 -27.69 43.55 -22.07
CA ALA A 78 -26.36 43.84 -22.60
C ALA A 78 -25.31 44.46 -21.64
N ALA A 79 -24.04 44.26 -22.06
CA ALA A 79 -22.81 44.75 -21.47
C ALA A 79 -22.65 46.30 -21.49
N PRO A 80 -22.06 46.91 -20.44
CA PRO A 80 -21.43 48.22 -20.52
C PRO A 80 -19.93 48.10 -20.88
N GLY A 81 -19.48 49.03 -21.73
CA GLY A 81 -18.15 49.05 -22.37
C GLY A 81 -16.94 49.35 -21.46
N PRO A 82 -15.71 49.16 -21.99
CA PRO A 82 -14.48 49.30 -21.21
C PRO A 82 -14.16 50.77 -20.92
N THR A 83 -14.12 51.12 -19.64
CA THR A 83 -13.55 52.38 -19.15
C THR A 83 -12.04 52.23 -19.07
N ARG A 84 -11.29 53.16 -19.67
CA ARG A 84 -9.82 53.18 -19.60
C ARG A 84 -9.38 53.67 -18.22
N THR A 85 -8.74 52.79 -17.44
CA THR A 85 -8.07 53.14 -16.19
C THR A 85 -6.65 53.63 -16.47
N PRO A 86 -6.18 54.73 -15.87
CA PRO A 86 -4.81 55.21 -16.05
C PRO A 86 -3.78 54.25 -15.44
N SER A 87 -2.64 54.15 -16.12
CA SER A 87 -1.46 53.37 -15.74
C SER A 87 -0.89 53.83 -14.39
N PRO A 88 -0.71 52.93 -13.40
CA PRO A 88 -0.04 53.28 -12.15
C PRO A 88 1.46 53.51 -12.37
N THR A 89 1.95 54.60 -11.80
CA THR A 89 3.37 54.96 -11.66
C THR A 89 4.12 53.89 -10.86
N PRO A 90 5.37 53.52 -11.23
CA PRO A 90 6.15 52.55 -10.46
C PRO A 90 6.41 53.07 -9.04
N SER A 91 5.86 52.36 -8.06
CA SER A 91 6.17 52.52 -6.63
C SER A 91 7.57 51.97 -6.35
N PRO A 92 8.37 52.59 -5.46
CA PRO A 92 9.68 52.07 -5.09
C PRO A 92 9.57 50.65 -4.53
N SER A 93 10.45 49.78 -5.02
CA SER A 93 10.60 48.40 -4.55
C SER A 93 10.83 48.37 -3.04
N PRO A 94 10.05 47.62 -2.25
CA PRO A 94 10.29 47.49 -0.83
C PRO A 94 11.67 46.85 -0.61
N SER A 95 12.46 47.47 0.27
CA SER A 95 13.71 46.90 0.76
C SER A 95 13.44 45.50 1.32
N PRO A 96 14.25 44.48 1.02
CA PRO A 96 14.08 43.15 1.60
C PRO A 96 14.16 43.26 3.12
N THR A 97 13.03 43.05 3.78
CA THR A 97 12.97 42.85 5.23
C THR A 97 13.76 41.58 5.52
N PRO A 98 14.73 41.58 6.45
CA PRO A 98 15.43 40.36 6.84
C PRO A 98 14.41 39.29 7.25
N THR A 99 14.38 38.21 6.48
CA THR A 99 13.58 37.02 6.76
C THR A 99 14.02 36.50 8.13
N ALA A 100 13.10 36.48 9.10
CA ALA A 100 13.34 35.86 10.37
C ALA A 100 13.73 34.39 10.13
N SER A 101 14.89 33.98 10.64
CA SER A 101 15.30 32.57 10.63
C SER A 101 14.21 31.78 11.36
N ALA A 102 13.59 30.81 10.69
CA ALA A 102 12.65 29.91 11.34
C ALA A 102 13.34 29.24 12.55
N PRO A 103 12.61 28.99 13.65
CA PRO A 103 13.15 28.23 14.77
C PRO A 103 13.61 26.85 14.28
N ALA A 104 14.75 26.38 14.78
CA ALA A 104 15.23 25.04 14.45
C ALA A 104 14.30 23.98 15.04
N THR A 105 13.87 23.02 14.23
CA THR A 105 13.09 21.84 14.66
C THR A 105 13.84 21.09 15.76
N ALA A 106 13.16 20.79 16.86
CA ALA A 106 13.68 19.97 17.94
C ALA A 106 13.42 18.48 17.67
N LEU A 107 14.44 17.65 17.89
CA LEU A 107 14.31 16.20 17.85
C LEU A 107 14.37 15.64 19.27
N PRO A 108 13.58 14.59 19.58
CA PRO A 108 13.52 14.04 20.92
C PRO A 108 14.86 13.41 21.31
N ALA A 109 15.20 13.53 22.59
CA ALA A 109 16.29 12.75 23.16
C ALA A 109 15.84 11.30 23.37
N GLY A 110 16.78 10.37 23.26
CA GLY A 110 16.53 8.95 23.49
C GLY A 110 16.17 8.64 24.94
N ASP A 111 15.02 8.00 25.16
CA ASP A 111 14.57 7.50 26.46
C ASP A 111 14.47 5.95 26.44
N PRO A 112 15.37 5.23 27.12
CA PRO A 112 15.31 3.77 27.23
C PRO A 112 14.07 3.24 27.97
N ALA A 113 13.37 4.09 28.74
CA ALA A 113 12.16 3.70 29.47
C ALA A 113 10.88 3.95 28.66
N ALA A 114 10.97 4.68 27.54
CA ALA A 114 9.82 4.94 26.69
C ALA A 114 9.42 3.65 25.95
N PRO A 115 8.11 3.34 25.85
CA PRO A 115 7.63 2.20 25.07
C PRO A 115 8.07 2.34 23.60
N PHE A 116 8.53 1.25 22.99
CA PHE A 116 8.90 1.25 21.57
C PHE A 116 7.75 1.75 20.69
N GLY A 117 8.09 2.54 19.67
CA GLY A 117 7.14 3.20 18.77
C GLY A 117 6.73 4.60 19.22
N THR A 118 6.96 4.96 20.48
CA THR A 118 6.68 6.32 20.97
C THR A 118 7.81 7.30 20.63
N CYS A 119 7.47 8.59 20.54
CA CYS A 119 8.43 9.65 20.28
C CYS A 119 9.57 9.65 21.32
N GLY A 120 10.82 9.59 20.87
CA GLY A 120 12.00 9.51 21.73
C GLY A 120 12.36 8.09 22.21
N SER A 121 11.54 7.08 21.92
CA SER A 121 11.90 5.70 22.25
C SER A 121 13.10 5.20 21.45
N LEU A 122 13.85 4.27 22.04
CA LEU A 122 15.04 3.69 21.41
C LEU A 122 14.70 2.44 20.61
N LEU A 123 15.37 2.22 19.48
CA LEU A 123 15.30 0.93 18.77
C LEU A 123 15.68 -0.25 19.67
N ALA A 124 16.62 -0.04 20.60
CA ALA A 124 17.01 -1.05 21.58
C ALA A 124 15.89 -1.44 22.57
N SER A 125 14.80 -0.67 22.64
CA SER A 125 13.59 -1.01 23.42
C SER A 125 12.57 -1.84 22.63
N ALA A 126 12.83 -2.11 21.35
CA ALA A 126 11.96 -2.93 20.52
C ALA A 126 11.77 -4.33 21.13
N PRO A 127 10.57 -4.91 20.99
CA PRO A 127 10.33 -6.29 21.41
C PRO A 127 11.30 -7.25 20.69
N PRO A 128 11.63 -8.41 21.29
CA PRO A 128 12.40 -9.44 20.61
C PRO A 128 11.75 -9.84 19.29
N ARG A 129 12.58 -10.13 18.28
CA ARG A 129 12.13 -10.58 16.97
C ARG A 129 11.27 -11.85 17.10
N ASP A 130 10.11 -11.85 16.46
CA ASP A 130 9.29 -13.04 16.28
C ASP A 130 9.64 -13.68 14.93
N ASP A 131 10.40 -14.76 14.95
CA ASP A 131 10.90 -15.42 13.74
C ASP A 131 9.80 -16.14 12.93
N ARG A 132 8.54 -16.14 13.41
CA ARG A 132 7.39 -16.67 12.66
C ARG A 132 6.85 -15.67 11.65
N TRP A 133 7.26 -14.41 11.73
CA TRP A 133 6.84 -13.34 10.85
C TRP A 133 8.05 -12.59 10.32
N VAL A 134 7.96 -12.17 9.08
CA VAL A 134 8.86 -11.23 8.45
C VAL A 134 8.05 -9.96 8.22
N VAL A 135 8.44 -8.88 8.88
CA VAL A 135 8.08 -7.54 8.45
C VAL A 135 9.32 -6.89 7.86
N ALA A 136 9.19 -6.46 6.63
CA ALA A 136 10.24 -5.75 5.92
C ALA A 136 9.64 -4.49 5.33
N GLY A 137 10.46 -3.48 5.12
CA GLY A 137 9.99 -2.24 4.55
C GLY A 137 11.07 -1.19 4.62
N GLY A 138 10.95 -0.18 3.78
CA GLY A 138 11.99 0.79 3.63
C GLY A 138 11.60 1.95 2.72
N PRO A 139 12.50 2.92 2.63
CA PRO A 139 12.33 4.07 1.75
C PRO A 139 12.35 3.62 0.29
N ARG A 140 11.44 4.17 -0.51
CA ARG A 140 11.47 4.06 -1.98
C ARG A 140 12.31 5.16 -2.63
N ALA A 141 12.87 6.06 -1.82
CA ALA A 141 13.78 7.11 -2.24
C ALA A 141 14.94 7.19 -1.23
N GLU A 142 16.18 7.11 -1.72
CA GLU A 142 17.37 7.23 -0.86
C GLU A 142 17.53 8.64 -0.27
N ARG A 143 16.98 9.65 -0.95
CA ARG A 143 17.05 11.06 -0.55
C ARG A 143 15.72 11.77 -0.77
N VAL A 144 15.37 12.63 0.16
CA VAL A 144 14.20 13.52 0.08
C VAL A 144 14.55 14.92 0.56
N ASP A 145 13.92 15.93 -0.02
CA ASP A 145 14.12 17.32 0.39
C ASP A 145 13.37 17.60 1.71
N VAL A 146 13.87 18.55 2.51
CA VAL A 146 13.14 19.03 3.70
C VAL A 146 11.73 19.48 3.32
N GLY A 147 10.73 18.98 4.07
CA GLY A 147 9.31 19.28 3.86
C GLY A 147 8.61 18.35 2.87
N GLU A 148 9.35 17.53 2.12
CA GLU A 148 8.77 16.53 1.23
C GLU A 148 8.48 15.23 2.00
N PRO A 149 7.36 14.55 1.70
CA PRO A 149 7.06 13.26 2.31
C PRO A 149 7.97 12.16 1.76
N LEU A 150 8.29 11.17 2.59
CA LEU A 150 9.07 10.01 2.20
C LEU A 150 8.16 8.95 1.57
N PRO A 151 8.33 8.57 0.30
CA PRO A 151 7.68 7.38 -0.22
C PRO A 151 8.29 6.14 0.44
N VAL A 152 7.44 5.26 0.95
CA VAL A 152 7.88 4.01 1.60
C VAL A 152 7.05 2.83 1.11
N SER A 153 7.61 1.64 1.25
CA SER A 153 6.85 0.40 1.17
C SER A 153 7.17 -0.51 2.32
N ALA A 154 6.21 -1.35 2.63
CA ALA A 154 6.32 -2.39 3.62
C ALA A 154 5.69 -3.69 3.12
N MET A 155 6.11 -4.79 3.71
CA MET A 155 5.66 -6.13 3.47
C MET A 155 5.53 -6.82 4.82
N VAL A 156 4.41 -7.50 5.03
CA VAL A 156 4.23 -8.43 6.14
C VAL A 156 4.01 -9.82 5.58
N GLN A 157 4.79 -10.79 6.03
CA GLN A 157 4.85 -12.14 5.51
C GLN A 157 4.98 -13.13 6.68
N GLY A 158 4.32 -14.28 6.60
CA GLY A 158 4.63 -15.40 7.49
C GLY A 158 6.00 -15.99 7.14
N ALA A 159 6.77 -16.41 8.13
CA ALA A 159 8.07 -17.02 7.87
C ALA A 159 7.92 -18.29 7.03
N LEU A 160 8.69 -18.36 5.94
CA LEU A 160 8.70 -19.48 5.01
C LEU A 160 10.06 -20.19 5.05
N SER A 161 10.04 -21.48 4.75
CA SER A 161 11.23 -22.27 4.46
C SER A 161 11.74 -21.99 3.05
N VAL A 162 12.92 -22.52 2.73
CA VAL A 162 13.49 -22.49 1.37
C VAL A 162 12.61 -23.16 0.31
N ASN A 163 11.65 -24.00 0.73
CA ASN A 163 10.70 -24.68 -0.16
C ASN A 163 9.34 -23.98 -0.22
N TRP A 164 9.24 -22.73 0.27
CA TRP A 164 7.99 -21.96 0.35
C TRP A 164 6.91 -22.53 1.28
N GLU A 165 7.24 -23.54 2.08
CA GLU A 165 6.37 -24.04 3.14
C GLU A 165 6.46 -23.13 4.36
N PRO A 166 5.35 -22.77 5.01
CA PRO A 166 5.36 -21.96 6.22
C PRO A 166 6.12 -22.66 7.35
N THR A 167 7.07 -21.95 7.95
CA THR A 167 7.82 -22.39 9.15
C THR A 167 7.23 -21.81 10.44
N GLY A 168 6.33 -20.82 10.31
CA GLY A 168 5.53 -20.21 11.37
C GLY A 168 4.05 -20.61 11.32
N ALA A 169 3.16 -19.68 11.65
CA ALA A 169 1.71 -19.89 11.51
C ALA A 169 1.30 -19.80 10.03
N ASN A 170 0.54 -20.78 9.54
CA ASN A 170 0.01 -20.78 8.18
C ASN A 170 -1.06 -19.69 7.96
N VAL A 171 -1.78 -19.36 9.03
CA VAL A 171 -2.88 -18.39 9.06
C VAL A 171 -2.59 -17.32 10.11
N GLY A 172 -2.87 -16.07 9.77
CA GLY A 172 -2.84 -14.98 10.74
C GLY A 172 -3.71 -13.80 10.34
N LEU A 173 -3.89 -12.87 11.28
CA LEU A 173 -4.52 -11.58 11.02
C LEU A 173 -3.51 -10.45 11.10
N LEU A 174 -3.78 -9.42 10.32
CA LEU A 174 -3.05 -8.17 10.28
C LEU A 174 -4.06 -7.04 10.42
N GLU A 175 -3.64 -5.91 10.97
CA GLU A 175 -4.45 -4.70 10.87
C GLU A 175 -4.47 -4.23 9.41
N ASP A 176 -5.65 -3.95 8.87
CA ASP A 176 -5.78 -3.44 7.50
C ASP A 176 -5.26 -2.01 7.38
N SER A 177 -5.02 -1.32 8.50
CA SER A 177 -4.32 -0.05 8.55
C SER A 177 -2.84 -0.21 8.20
N GLY A 178 -2.39 -1.43 7.92
CA GLY A 178 -1.02 -1.72 7.52
C GLY A 178 -0.03 -1.52 8.66
N PRO A 179 1.26 -1.62 8.34
CA PRO A 179 2.31 -1.44 9.33
C PRO A 179 2.50 0.04 9.71
N GLU A 180 2.86 0.23 10.97
CA GLU A 180 3.40 1.47 11.52
C GLU A 180 4.82 1.67 10.96
N VAL A 181 5.10 2.88 10.46
CA VAL A 181 6.43 3.24 9.94
C VAL A 181 7.07 4.27 10.85
N LEU A 182 8.19 3.89 11.45
CA LEU A 182 8.96 4.72 12.37
C LEU A 182 10.17 5.31 11.65
N VAL A 183 10.46 6.58 11.90
CA VAL A 183 11.68 7.26 11.43
C VAL A 183 12.60 7.47 12.61
N LEU A 184 13.82 6.98 12.48
CA LEU A 184 14.82 7.03 13.52
C LEU A 184 15.98 7.94 13.12
N ARG A 185 16.55 8.61 14.13
CA ARG A 185 17.85 9.26 14.05
C ARG A 185 18.71 8.76 15.20
N ASP A 186 19.89 8.24 14.88
CA ASP A 186 20.82 7.68 15.88
C ASP A 186 20.16 6.63 16.80
N GLY A 187 19.23 5.83 16.24
CA GLY A 187 18.49 4.80 16.98
C GLY A 187 17.34 5.33 17.86
N VAL A 188 17.03 6.63 17.80
CA VAL A 188 15.91 7.27 18.51
C VAL A 188 14.75 7.51 17.54
N VAL A 189 13.52 7.15 17.91
CA VAL A 189 12.31 7.48 17.12
C VAL A 189 12.08 8.98 17.16
N VAL A 190 12.12 9.63 15.99
CA VAL A 190 11.99 11.09 15.85
C VAL A 190 10.80 11.53 15.00
N ALA A 191 10.25 10.63 14.19
CA ALA A 191 9.01 10.82 13.45
C ALA A 191 8.41 9.45 13.14
N GLY A 192 7.25 9.42 12.51
CA GLY A 192 6.60 8.19 12.09
C GLY A 192 5.09 8.32 12.10
N GLY A 193 4.44 7.21 11.81
CA GLY A 193 3.00 7.09 11.84
C GLY A 193 2.52 5.92 10.99
N ASP A 194 1.22 5.75 10.97
CA ASP A 194 0.58 4.73 10.16
C ASP A 194 0.47 5.23 8.72
N LEU A 195 0.92 4.40 7.76
CA LEU A 195 0.83 4.74 6.35
C LEU A 195 -0.60 5.06 5.92
N TYR A 196 -1.59 4.52 6.62
CA TYR A 196 -3.01 4.58 6.30
C TYR A 196 -3.80 5.53 7.22
N GLY A 197 -3.11 6.27 8.10
CA GLY A 197 -3.68 7.27 9.01
C GLY A 197 -4.71 6.72 10.00
N ASP A 198 -5.46 7.62 10.64
CA ASP A 198 -6.43 7.31 11.70
C ASP A 198 -7.75 6.67 11.22
N VAL A 199 -7.89 6.36 9.93
CA VAL A 199 -9.14 5.78 9.40
C VAL A 199 -9.11 4.27 9.62
N PRO A 200 -9.91 3.72 10.56
CA PRO A 200 -9.87 2.30 10.87
C PRO A 200 -10.17 1.50 9.61
N ALA A 201 -9.24 0.65 9.22
CA ALA A 201 -9.36 -0.10 7.98
C ALA A 201 -9.90 -1.52 8.17
N GLY A 202 -10.06 -1.97 9.42
CA GLY A 202 -10.48 -3.34 9.73
C GLY A 202 -9.29 -4.28 9.93
N TYR A 203 -9.48 -5.55 9.59
CA TYR A 203 -8.45 -6.58 9.68
C TYR A 203 -8.34 -7.34 8.36
N GLY A 204 -7.11 -7.60 7.96
CA GLY A 204 -6.77 -8.46 6.84
C GLY A 204 -6.38 -9.84 7.34
N SER A 205 -6.44 -10.84 6.46
CA SER A 205 -5.94 -12.18 6.75
C SER A 205 -4.75 -12.54 5.85
N TYR A 206 -3.86 -13.35 6.43
CA TYR A 206 -2.75 -14.01 5.78
C TYR A 206 -3.05 -15.50 5.71
N TYR A 207 -2.81 -16.14 4.55
CA TYR A 207 -2.97 -17.58 4.38
C TYR A 207 -1.97 -18.16 3.37
N ALA A 208 -0.91 -18.80 3.88
CA ALA A 208 0.21 -19.24 3.06
C ALA A 208 -0.17 -20.34 2.06
N GLU A 209 -0.98 -21.32 2.45
CA GLU A 209 -1.39 -22.42 1.54
C GLU A 209 -2.28 -21.98 0.36
N ALA A 210 -2.96 -20.83 0.45
CA ALA A 210 -3.67 -20.25 -0.70
C ALA A 210 -2.75 -19.47 -1.66
N GLY A 211 -1.43 -19.52 -1.46
CA GLY A 211 -0.46 -18.74 -2.24
C GLY A 211 -0.34 -17.29 -1.76
N ILE A 212 -1.02 -16.89 -0.69
CA ILE A 212 -0.89 -15.55 -0.11
C ILE A 212 0.24 -15.57 0.91
N HIS A 213 1.45 -15.39 0.40
CA HIS A 213 2.69 -15.44 1.19
C HIS A 213 3.14 -14.09 1.74
N ALA A 214 2.56 -12.99 1.28
CA ALA A 214 2.91 -11.67 1.75
C ALA A 214 1.77 -10.69 1.48
N VAL A 215 1.61 -9.71 2.37
CA VAL A 215 0.74 -8.55 2.18
C VAL A 215 1.64 -7.34 2.03
N TYR A 216 1.48 -6.60 0.93
CA TYR A 216 2.29 -5.45 0.60
C TYR A 216 1.53 -4.15 0.84
N PHE A 217 2.28 -3.15 1.27
CA PHE A 217 1.81 -1.83 1.64
C PHE A 217 2.74 -0.80 1.01
N ALA A 218 2.20 0.30 0.50
CA ALA A 218 3.00 1.44 0.06
C ALA A 218 2.24 2.76 0.24
N GLY A 219 2.98 3.84 0.41
CA GLY A 219 2.39 5.16 0.61
C GLY A 219 3.46 6.21 0.83
N THR A 220 3.03 7.36 1.33
CA THR A 220 3.93 8.49 1.64
C THR A 220 3.84 8.85 3.11
N LEU A 221 4.98 8.93 3.78
CA LEU A 221 5.10 9.27 5.18
C LEU A 221 5.54 10.74 5.34
N PRO A 222 4.75 11.61 6.01
CA PRO A 222 5.22 12.96 6.32
C PRO A 222 6.43 12.91 7.26
N LEU A 223 7.47 13.65 6.92
CA LEU A 223 8.70 13.74 7.70
C LEU A 223 8.66 14.93 8.67
N THR A 224 7.75 14.85 9.63
CA THR A 224 7.57 15.85 10.69
C THR A 224 7.99 15.28 12.04
N SER A 225 8.78 16.04 12.81
CA SER A 225 9.20 15.67 14.15
C SER A 225 7.99 15.37 15.04
N CYS A 226 8.00 14.20 15.68
CA CYS A 226 6.95 13.82 16.63
C CYS A 226 6.98 14.66 17.93
N GLN A 227 8.03 15.46 18.16
CA GLN A 227 8.17 16.28 19.37
C GLN A 227 7.47 17.63 19.23
N ASP A 228 7.62 18.30 18.09
CA ASP A 228 7.16 19.68 17.89
C ASP A 228 6.39 19.90 16.58
N GLY A 229 6.27 18.87 15.74
CA GLY A 229 5.59 18.92 14.45
C GLY A 229 6.35 19.65 13.34
N GLY A 230 7.57 20.12 13.59
CA GLY A 230 8.39 20.78 12.56
C GLY A 230 8.99 19.79 11.57
N ASP A 231 9.32 20.25 10.36
CA ASP A 231 9.98 19.41 9.35
C ASP A 231 11.29 18.83 9.88
N LEU A 232 11.55 17.56 9.58
CA LEU A 232 12.82 16.94 9.95
C LEU A 232 14.00 17.71 9.31
N PRO A 233 15.02 18.09 10.09
CA PRO A 233 16.17 18.82 9.57
C PRO A 233 17.02 17.91 8.66
N PRO A 234 17.88 18.47 7.80
CA PRO A 234 18.80 17.67 6.99
C PRO A 234 19.66 16.72 7.85
N GLY A 235 19.91 15.53 7.33
CA GLY A 235 20.68 14.49 8.02
C GLY A 235 20.35 13.09 7.52
N ASP A 236 21.04 12.11 8.12
CA ASP A 236 20.81 10.69 7.87
C ASP A 236 19.81 10.13 8.89
N TYR A 237 18.90 9.30 8.39
CA TYR A 237 17.80 8.71 9.13
C TYR A 237 17.66 7.24 8.74
N GLN A 238 16.86 6.51 9.53
CA GLN A 238 16.49 5.14 9.23
C GLN A 238 14.97 4.99 9.28
N VAL A 239 14.41 4.19 8.39
CA VAL A 239 13.03 3.71 8.45
C VAL A 239 13.02 2.36 9.15
N VAL A 240 12.14 2.19 10.12
CA VAL A 240 11.84 0.89 10.74
C VAL A 240 10.35 0.64 10.59
N THR A 241 10.01 -0.52 10.02
CA THR A 241 8.62 -0.94 9.86
C THR A 241 8.23 -1.84 11.04
N SER A 242 7.06 -1.61 11.63
CA SER A 242 6.48 -2.47 12.67
C SER A 242 5.04 -2.81 12.32
N ALA A 243 4.63 -4.03 12.65
CA ALA A 243 3.24 -4.46 12.47
C ALA A 243 2.75 -5.20 13.72
N LEU A 244 1.46 -5.11 13.99
CA LEU A 244 0.77 -6.05 14.85
C LEU A 244 0.29 -7.22 14.01
N ALA A 245 0.64 -8.44 14.43
CA ALA A 245 0.19 -9.66 13.79
C ALA A 245 -0.42 -10.60 14.82
N LEU A 246 -1.51 -11.26 14.45
CA LEU A 246 -2.13 -12.30 15.26
C LEU A 246 -1.93 -13.66 14.58
N PRO A 247 -1.05 -14.54 15.09
CA PRO A 247 -0.89 -15.89 14.57
C PRO A 247 -2.09 -16.77 14.98
N LEU A 248 -2.84 -17.29 13.99
CA LEU A 248 -4.04 -18.13 14.23
C LEU A 248 -3.76 -19.64 14.11
N GLY A 249 -2.60 -20.03 13.60
CA GLY A 249 -2.16 -21.44 13.48
C GLY A 249 -2.28 -21.97 12.06
N ASP A 250 -2.56 -23.26 11.91
CA ASP A 250 -2.46 -23.96 10.61
C ASP A 250 -3.81 -24.24 9.94
N ASP A 251 -4.92 -24.10 10.67
CA ASP A 251 -6.25 -24.47 10.18
C ASP A 251 -6.97 -23.26 9.57
N ALA A 252 -7.07 -23.25 8.23
CA ALA A 252 -7.77 -22.20 7.49
C ALA A 252 -9.26 -22.08 7.84
N ALA A 253 -9.90 -23.13 8.41
CA ALA A 253 -11.29 -23.07 8.84
C ALA A 253 -11.53 -22.03 9.95
N VAL A 254 -10.46 -21.56 10.62
CA VAL A 254 -10.56 -20.43 11.55
C VAL A 254 -11.12 -19.17 10.87
N LEU A 255 -10.81 -18.96 9.58
CA LEU A 255 -11.21 -17.79 8.80
C LEU A 255 -12.70 -17.81 8.40
N ASP A 256 -13.44 -18.90 8.67
CA ASP A 256 -14.89 -18.93 8.57
C ASP A 256 -15.56 -18.04 9.65
N THR A 257 -14.78 -17.65 10.67
CA THR A 257 -15.19 -16.66 11.68
C THR A 257 -14.84 -15.26 11.21
N PRO A 258 -15.75 -14.26 11.34
CA PRO A 258 -15.44 -12.87 11.00
C PRO A 258 -14.18 -12.36 11.70
N LEU A 259 -13.34 -11.63 10.97
CA LEU A 259 -11.98 -11.28 11.41
C LEU A 259 -11.98 -10.39 12.67
N GLU A 260 -12.96 -9.50 12.80
CA GLU A 260 -13.12 -8.64 13.99
C GLU A 260 -13.45 -9.48 15.23
N VAL A 261 -14.20 -10.56 15.05
CA VAL A 261 -14.54 -11.49 16.13
C VAL A 261 -13.31 -12.28 16.56
N LEU A 262 -12.47 -12.72 15.61
CA LEU A 262 -11.21 -13.39 15.91
C LEU A 262 -10.24 -12.45 16.64
N ALA A 263 -10.05 -11.24 16.13
CA ALA A 263 -9.20 -10.22 16.73
C ALA A 263 -9.61 -9.93 18.20
N ALA A 264 -10.92 -9.76 18.45
CA ALA A 264 -11.44 -9.50 19.78
C ALA A 264 -11.35 -10.71 20.73
N GLN A 265 -11.37 -11.94 20.21
CA GLN A 265 -11.23 -13.15 21.04
C GLN A 265 -9.79 -13.40 21.49
N HIS A 266 -8.82 -12.82 20.79
CA HIS A 266 -7.39 -13.08 20.93
C HIS A 266 -6.58 -11.80 21.19
N GLU A 267 -7.18 -10.81 21.85
CA GLU A 267 -6.56 -9.50 22.14
C GLU A 267 -5.18 -9.61 22.82
N ALA A 268 -4.97 -10.64 23.66
CA ALA A 268 -3.71 -10.86 24.36
C ALA A 268 -2.64 -11.63 23.55
N ASP A 269 -3.01 -12.18 22.39
CA ASP A 269 -2.15 -13.04 21.57
C ASP A 269 -1.50 -12.27 20.40
N TRP A 270 -1.83 -10.99 20.23
CA TRP A 270 -1.19 -10.11 19.25
C TRP A 270 0.29 -9.92 19.58
N VAL A 271 1.12 -10.11 18.55
CA VAL A 271 2.56 -9.90 18.64
C VAL A 271 2.94 -8.70 17.79
N ARG A 272 3.80 -7.85 18.36
CA ARG A 272 4.45 -6.78 17.59
C ARG A 272 5.68 -7.35 16.92
N VAL A 273 5.70 -7.28 15.60
CA VAL A 273 6.83 -7.65 14.76
C VAL A 273 7.53 -6.37 14.32
N VAL A 274 8.86 -6.38 14.29
CA VAL A 274 9.69 -5.22 13.95
C VAL A 274 10.72 -5.64 12.91
N GLY A 275 10.84 -4.82 11.87
CA GLY A 275 11.74 -5.05 10.75
C GLY A 275 13.11 -4.47 10.99
N ASP A 276 14.03 -4.79 10.08
CA ASP A 276 15.38 -4.23 10.10
C ASP A 276 15.36 -2.74 9.68
N PRO A 277 16.24 -1.89 10.25
CA PRO A 277 16.32 -0.47 9.92
C PRO A 277 16.95 -0.23 8.54
N GLU A 278 16.27 0.52 7.68
CA GLU A 278 16.73 0.86 6.32
C GLU A 278 17.09 2.36 6.20
N PRO A 279 18.27 2.72 5.65
CA PRO A 279 18.76 4.10 5.66
C PRO A 279 18.14 5.00 4.58
N PHE A 280 17.99 6.29 4.87
CA PHE A 280 17.76 7.35 3.89
C PHE A 280 18.31 8.70 4.40
N SER A 281 18.38 9.71 3.54
CA SER A 281 18.82 11.06 3.94
C SER A 281 17.77 12.12 3.62
N VAL A 282 17.59 13.07 4.55
CA VAL A 282 16.89 14.34 4.29
C VAL A 282 17.95 15.37 3.88
N VAL A 283 17.74 16.05 2.76
CA VAL A 283 18.67 17.05 2.23
C VAL A 283 18.02 18.44 2.21
N ALA A 284 18.85 19.49 2.31
CA ALA A 284 18.35 20.86 2.23
C ALA A 284 17.66 21.09 0.89
N SER A 285 16.43 21.61 0.93
CA SER A 285 15.59 21.79 -0.25
C SER A 285 16.30 22.61 -1.33
N GLY A 286 16.39 22.05 -2.53
CA GLY A 286 17.04 22.69 -3.69
C GLY A 286 16.07 23.42 -4.63
N ALA A 287 14.77 23.16 -4.51
CA ALA A 287 13.76 23.66 -5.42
C ALA A 287 12.46 24.06 -4.68
N PRO A 288 11.76 25.13 -5.11
CA PRO A 288 10.48 25.50 -4.53
C PRO A 288 9.44 24.41 -4.81
N ALA A 289 8.75 23.95 -3.77
CA ALA A 289 7.60 23.06 -3.87
C ALA A 289 6.55 23.66 -4.83
N THR A 290 6.26 22.98 -5.92
CA THR A 290 5.16 23.35 -6.81
C THR A 290 3.84 22.96 -6.18
N THR A 291 3.02 23.95 -5.84
CA THR A 291 1.65 23.73 -5.37
C THR A 291 0.84 23.03 -6.47
N PRO A 292 0.30 21.82 -6.23
CA PRO A 292 -0.55 21.16 -7.21
C PRO A 292 -1.82 21.97 -7.46
N PRO A 293 -2.37 21.97 -8.69
CA PRO A 293 -3.66 22.58 -8.97
C PRO A 293 -4.78 21.91 -8.15
N ALA A 294 -5.87 22.65 -7.91
CA ALA A 294 -7.02 22.16 -7.15
C ALA A 294 -7.58 20.84 -7.73
N PRO A 295 -7.94 19.86 -6.88
CA PRO A 295 -8.42 18.56 -7.31
C PRO A 295 -9.72 18.70 -8.09
N VAL A 296 -9.78 18.13 -9.29
CA VAL A 296 -11.04 17.87 -9.99
C VAL A 296 -11.19 16.36 -10.04
N LEU A 297 -12.25 15.86 -9.39
CA LEU A 297 -12.65 14.46 -9.45
C LEU A 297 -13.27 14.18 -10.82
N ASP A 298 -12.42 14.01 -11.83
CA ASP A 298 -12.80 13.40 -13.09
C ASP A 298 -12.12 12.04 -13.11
N ALA A 299 -12.88 10.98 -13.32
CA ALA A 299 -12.35 9.63 -13.51
C ALA A 299 -12.86 9.09 -14.85
N ALA A 300 -11.99 8.49 -15.65
CA ALA A 300 -12.34 7.17 -16.15
C ALA A 300 -11.23 6.21 -15.81
N LEU A 301 -11.54 5.42 -14.82
CA LEU A 301 -10.97 4.11 -14.68
C LEU A 301 -11.62 3.21 -15.73
N VAL A 302 -10.82 2.41 -16.44
CA VAL A 302 -11.30 1.53 -17.51
C VAL A 302 -11.00 0.06 -17.23
N PRO A 303 -11.74 -0.90 -17.82
CA PRO A 303 -11.40 -2.31 -17.74
C PRO A 303 -10.00 -2.60 -18.31
N GLU A 304 -9.32 -3.60 -17.75
CA GLU A 304 -8.04 -4.07 -18.27
C GLU A 304 -8.23 -4.66 -19.68
N PRO A 305 -7.45 -4.22 -20.69
CA PRO A 305 -7.54 -4.79 -22.04
C PRO A 305 -6.85 -6.16 -22.10
N ALA A 306 -7.49 -7.11 -22.77
CA ALA A 306 -6.93 -8.44 -23.02
C ALA A 306 -6.10 -8.47 -24.32
N CYS A 307 -5.29 -9.52 -24.49
CA CYS A 307 -4.64 -9.80 -25.77
C CYS A 307 -5.67 -9.88 -26.90
N GLY A 308 -5.36 -9.25 -28.04
CA GLY A 308 -6.25 -9.15 -29.20
C GLY A 308 -7.38 -8.10 -29.07
N ALA A 309 -7.56 -7.48 -27.89
CA ALA A 309 -8.47 -6.36 -27.73
C ALA A 309 -7.83 -5.06 -28.21
N ALA A 310 -8.67 -4.09 -28.59
CA ALA A 310 -8.20 -2.72 -28.74
C ALA A 310 -7.79 -2.18 -27.36
N PRO A 311 -6.65 -1.47 -27.25
CA PRO A 311 -6.32 -0.80 -26.00
C PRO A 311 -7.43 0.19 -25.67
N VAL A 312 -7.90 0.21 -24.42
CA VAL A 312 -9.00 1.09 -24.06
C VAL A 312 -8.53 2.54 -24.13
N VAL A 313 -9.07 3.30 -25.08
CA VAL A 313 -8.84 4.73 -25.23
C VAL A 313 -9.93 5.46 -24.46
N SER A 314 -9.72 5.70 -23.17
CA SER A 314 -10.49 6.72 -22.46
C SER A 314 -9.64 7.95 -22.22
N ASP A 315 -10.30 9.09 -22.37
CA ASP A 315 -9.72 10.42 -22.45
C ASP A 315 -10.31 11.25 -21.30
N THR A 316 -10.03 10.91 -20.03
CA THR A 316 -10.69 11.58 -18.90
C THR A 316 -9.96 11.43 -17.56
N GLY A 317 -9.59 12.59 -17.00
CA GLY A 317 -9.51 12.81 -15.55
C GLY A 317 -8.16 12.58 -14.87
N ARG A 318 -7.65 13.63 -14.21
CA ARG A 318 -6.28 13.75 -13.67
C ARG A 318 -6.11 13.30 -12.21
N THR A 319 -7.12 12.67 -11.61
CA THR A 319 -7.12 12.31 -10.18
C THR A 319 -5.96 11.38 -9.82
N LEU A 320 -5.58 10.48 -10.73
CA LEU A 320 -4.36 9.69 -10.66
C LEU A 320 -3.63 9.81 -11.98
N THR A 321 -2.36 10.15 -11.93
CA THR A 321 -1.49 10.18 -13.12
C THR A 321 -0.34 9.22 -12.95
N LEU A 322 -0.04 8.47 -14.01
CA LEU A 322 1.14 7.62 -14.09
C LEU A 322 2.11 8.24 -15.09
N ASP A 323 3.23 8.78 -14.59
CA ASP A 323 4.35 9.16 -15.45
C ASP A 323 5.30 7.98 -15.56
N ALA A 324 5.52 7.46 -16.75
CA ALA A 324 6.40 6.33 -17.01
C ALA A 324 7.31 6.71 -18.20
N PRO A 325 8.53 7.20 -17.95
CA PRO A 325 9.42 7.68 -18.98
C PRO A 325 9.73 6.57 -19.98
N PRO A 326 9.68 6.86 -21.29
CA PRO A 326 9.72 5.85 -22.32
C PRO A 326 11.13 5.24 -22.48
N PRO A 327 11.28 3.90 -22.45
CA PRO A 327 12.42 3.26 -23.09
C PRO A 327 12.36 3.48 -24.61
N THR A 328 13.48 3.85 -25.22
CA THR A 328 13.54 4.14 -26.67
C THR A 328 13.73 2.90 -27.52
N SER A 329 14.45 1.89 -27.02
CA SER A 329 14.61 0.59 -27.67
C SER A 329 15.00 -0.49 -26.67
N THR A 330 14.77 -1.75 -27.02
CA THR A 330 15.18 -2.91 -26.23
C THR A 330 15.49 -4.11 -27.13
N GLY A 331 16.28 -5.06 -26.61
CA GLY A 331 16.53 -6.32 -27.29
C GLY A 331 15.37 -7.32 -27.08
N PRO A 332 15.21 -8.33 -27.95
CA PRO A 332 14.23 -9.40 -27.75
C PRO A 332 14.57 -10.18 -26.48
N GLY A 333 13.59 -10.34 -25.59
CA GLY A 333 13.77 -11.03 -24.31
C GLY A 333 14.66 -10.27 -23.32
N ALA A 334 14.94 -8.99 -23.56
CA ALA A 334 15.61 -8.14 -22.58
C ALA A 334 14.63 -7.69 -21.51
N VAL A 335 15.13 -7.66 -20.27
CA VAL A 335 14.43 -7.03 -19.15
C VAL A 335 14.39 -5.53 -19.40
N VAL A 336 13.18 -4.97 -19.49
CA VAL A 336 12.96 -3.54 -19.59
C VAL A 336 12.81 -2.99 -18.18
N SER A 337 13.67 -2.02 -17.84
CA SER A 337 13.47 -1.19 -16.65
C SER A 337 12.94 0.16 -17.07
N ALA A 338 11.72 0.45 -16.65
CA ALA A 338 11.08 1.73 -16.88
C ALA A 338 10.25 2.06 -15.62
N PRO A 339 10.87 2.75 -14.65
CA PRO A 339 10.20 3.07 -13.38
C PRO A 339 9.11 4.10 -13.63
N GLY A 340 7.94 3.93 -13.04
CA GLY A 340 6.88 4.92 -13.08
C GLY A 340 6.80 5.76 -11.80
N VAL A 341 6.07 6.87 -11.88
CA VAL A 341 5.64 7.69 -10.74
C VAL A 341 4.13 7.82 -10.79
N LEU A 342 3.47 7.24 -9.80
CA LEU A 342 2.04 7.42 -9.57
C LEU A 342 1.83 8.69 -8.74
N THR A 343 0.97 9.60 -9.21
CA THR A 343 0.63 10.83 -8.47
C THR A 343 -0.87 10.87 -8.21
N TYR A 344 -1.26 11.07 -6.95
CA TYR A 344 -2.66 11.29 -6.59
C TYR A 344 -2.95 12.79 -6.50
N LEU A 345 -3.83 13.29 -7.38
CA LEU A 345 -4.29 14.68 -7.41
C LEU A 345 -5.76 14.81 -6.97
N GLY A 346 -6.35 13.75 -6.42
CA GLY A 346 -7.71 13.77 -5.89
C GLY A 346 -7.81 14.34 -4.47
N PRO A 347 -9.03 14.54 -3.96
CA PRO A 347 -9.26 15.05 -2.61
C PRO A 347 -8.89 14.02 -1.53
N ASP A 348 -8.62 14.51 -0.32
CA ASP A 348 -8.42 13.69 0.88
C ASP A 348 -7.37 12.58 0.68
N ARG A 349 -7.72 11.32 0.96
CA ARG A 349 -6.84 10.17 0.84
C ARG A 349 -7.43 9.10 -0.06
N LEU A 350 -6.68 8.69 -1.07
CA LEU A 350 -6.97 7.48 -1.84
C LEU A 350 -6.44 6.27 -1.08
N ARG A 351 -7.29 5.26 -0.91
CA ARG A 351 -6.85 3.90 -0.62
C ARG A 351 -7.18 3.02 -1.82
N ALA A 352 -6.26 2.19 -2.27
CA ALA A 352 -6.51 1.25 -3.35
C ALA A 352 -5.67 -0.01 -3.19
N HIS A 353 -6.19 -1.15 -3.63
CA HIS A 353 -5.38 -2.35 -3.81
C HIS A 353 -4.89 -2.38 -5.25
N LEU A 354 -3.61 -2.06 -5.46
CA LEU A 354 -3.06 -1.83 -6.79
C LEU A 354 -1.80 -2.62 -7.03
N ARG A 355 -1.45 -2.74 -8.31
CA ARG A 355 -0.20 -3.37 -8.71
C ARG A 355 0.98 -2.41 -8.45
N LEU A 356 1.91 -2.78 -7.58
CA LEU A 356 3.07 -1.99 -7.16
C LEU A 356 4.20 -1.92 -8.20
N GLY A 357 3.93 -2.30 -9.45
CA GLY A 357 4.78 -2.12 -10.61
C GLY A 357 3.94 -1.71 -11.81
N VAL A 358 4.54 -0.98 -12.74
CA VAL A 358 3.88 -0.63 -14.01
C VAL A 358 3.62 -1.92 -14.79
N GLN A 359 2.62 -1.91 -15.66
CA GLN A 359 2.37 -2.96 -16.64
C GLN A 359 2.40 -2.31 -18.01
N TYR A 360 3.20 -2.84 -18.93
CA TYR A 360 3.27 -2.35 -20.29
C TYR A 360 2.42 -3.22 -21.20
N LEU A 361 1.49 -2.61 -21.92
CA LEU A 361 0.72 -3.28 -22.97
C LEU A 361 1.25 -2.87 -24.33
N MET A 362 1.52 -3.85 -25.19
CA MET A 362 2.13 -3.63 -26.49
C MET A 362 1.04 -3.63 -27.55
N GLU A 363 0.79 -2.47 -28.15
CA GLU A 363 -0.14 -2.32 -29.27
C GLU A 363 0.60 -2.37 -30.60
N ARG A 364 0.02 -3.11 -31.56
CA ARG A 364 0.35 -3.02 -32.98
C ARG A 364 -0.96 -3.08 -33.77
N ASP A 365 -1.10 -2.19 -34.75
CA ASP A 365 -2.27 -2.12 -35.64
C ASP A 365 -3.62 -2.04 -34.90
N GLY A 366 -3.67 -1.31 -33.77
CA GLY A 366 -4.90 -1.10 -33.00
C GLY A 366 -5.30 -2.25 -32.08
N VAL A 367 -4.45 -3.27 -31.89
CA VAL A 367 -4.70 -4.40 -30.99
C VAL A 367 -3.50 -4.68 -30.08
N VAL A 368 -3.78 -5.18 -28.87
CA VAL A 368 -2.75 -5.64 -27.94
C VAL A 368 -2.16 -6.96 -28.44
N VAL A 369 -0.85 -6.96 -28.73
CA VAL A 369 -0.09 -8.10 -29.28
C VAL A 369 0.98 -8.64 -28.30
N GLY A 370 1.14 -7.99 -27.15
CA GLY A 370 2.03 -8.45 -26.10
C GLY A 370 1.94 -7.57 -24.86
N GLY A 371 2.81 -7.81 -23.89
CA GLY A 371 2.87 -7.01 -22.67
C GLY A 371 3.99 -7.42 -21.74
N SER A 372 4.05 -6.78 -20.58
CA SER A 372 5.00 -7.12 -19.53
C SER A 372 4.57 -8.39 -18.80
N ARG A 373 5.46 -9.39 -18.79
CA ARG A 373 5.29 -10.61 -18.01
C ARG A 373 5.79 -10.34 -16.61
N LEU A 374 4.83 -10.14 -15.72
CA LEU A 374 5.13 -10.00 -14.31
C LEU A 374 5.25 -11.41 -13.72
N HIS A 375 6.43 -11.74 -13.21
CA HIS A 375 6.66 -12.97 -12.46
C HIS A 375 5.72 -12.97 -11.24
N TYR A 376 4.87 -13.98 -11.08
CA TYR A 376 3.76 -13.97 -10.10
C TYR A 376 4.22 -14.11 -8.63
N ASP A 377 3.29 -13.73 -7.75
CA ASP A 377 3.31 -13.58 -6.28
C ASP A 377 4.10 -12.38 -5.73
N GLY A 378 3.35 -11.32 -5.40
CA GLY A 378 3.85 -10.19 -4.59
C GLY A 378 3.68 -8.79 -5.16
N TYR A 379 3.04 -8.66 -6.32
CA TYR A 379 2.91 -7.36 -6.99
C TYR A 379 1.66 -6.57 -6.64
N TRP A 380 0.69 -7.15 -5.93
CA TRP A 380 -0.45 -6.39 -5.45
C TRP A 380 -0.21 -5.94 -4.01
N GLY A 381 -0.48 -4.67 -3.74
CA GLY A 381 -0.37 -4.10 -2.43
C GLY A 381 -1.42 -3.04 -2.19
N PHE A 382 -1.74 -2.83 -0.92
CA PHE A 382 -2.53 -1.70 -0.50
C PHE A 382 -1.71 -0.44 -0.65
N VAL A 383 -2.29 0.59 -1.23
CA VAL A 383 -1.68 1.90 -1.36
C VAL A 383 -2.54 2.93 -0.67
N ASP A 384 -1.90 3.84 0.04
CA ASP A 384 -2.55 5.02 0.61
C ASP A 384 -1.79 6.30 0.22
N LEU A 385 -2.50 7.22 -0.45
CA LEU A 385 -1.94 8.44 -0.98
C LEU A 385 -2.81 9.63 -0.56
N GLY A 386 -2.21 10.60 0.12
CA GLY A 386 -2.81 11.91 0.34
C GLY A 386 -2.78 12.76 -0.92
N THR A 387 -3.62 13.79 -1.01
CA THR A 387 -3.61 14.75 -2.12
C THR A 387 -2.19 15.29 -2.39
N GLY A 388 -1.77 15.23 -3.66
CA GLY A 388 -0.46 15.66 -4.13
C GLY A 388 0.66 14.62 -3.95
N ALA A 389 0.40 13.49 -3.28
CA ALA A 389 1.41 12.48 -3.03
C ALA A 389 1.89 11.80 -4.32
N THR A 390 3.21 11.62 -4.40
CA THR A 390 3.88 10.87 -5.46
C THR A 390 4.45 9.57 -4.91
N LEU A 391 4.20 8.47 -5.60
CA LEU A 391 4.71 7.14 -5.26
C LEU A 391 5.51 6.58 -6.44
N PRO A 392 6.82 6.38 -6.30
CA PRO A 392 7.60 5.61 -7.25
C PRO A 392 7.07 4.17 -7.33
N VAL A 393 6.82 3.70 -8.55
CA VAL A 393 6.40 2.34 -8.88
C VAL A 393 7.49 1.70 -9.74
N PRO A 394 8.41 0.93 -9.14
CA PRO A 394 9.52 0.34 -9.89
C PRO A 394 9.00 -0.73 -10.86
N GLU A 395 9.71 -0.92 -11.98
CA GLU A 395 9.53 -2.12 -12.81
C GLU A 395 10.87 -2.56 -13.41
N GLU A 396 11.11 -3.86 -13.31
CA GLU A 396 11.94 -4.66 -14.20
C GLU A 396 11.04 -5.77 -14.73
N THR A 397 10.87 -5.85 -16.05
CA THR A 397 9.98 -6.87 -16.63
C THR A 397 10.47 -7.40 -17.97
N ASP A 398 10.09 -8.64 -18.26
CA ASP A 398 10.25 -9.23 -19.59
C ASP A 398 9.08 -8.84 -20.48
N LEU A 399 9.38 -8.47 -21.73
CA LEU A 399 8.35 -8.24 -22.73
C LEU A 399 8.04 -9.53 -23.48
N VAL A 400 6.79 -9.98 -23.40
CA VAL A 400 6.32 -11.21 -24.03
C VAL A 400 5.22 -10.96 -25.05
N ALA A 401 5.13 -11.85 -26.03
CA ALA A 401 4.07 -11.87 -27.02
C ALA A 401 2.77 -12.44 -26.44
N CYS A 402 1.63 -12.06 -27.00
CA CYS A 402 0.36 -12.72 -26.74
C CYS A 402 0.34 -14.17 -27.26
N GLU A 403 -0.31 -15.05 -26.52
CA GLU A 403 -0.64 -16.43 -26.88
C GLU A 403 -2.15 -16.65 -26.68
N GLY A 404 -2.91 -16.51 -27.77
CA GLY A 404 -4.36 -16.49 -27.71
C GLY A 404 -4.88 -15.23 -27.00
N GLU A 405 -5.72 -15.42 -25.97
CA GLU A 405 -6.31 -14.34 -25.17
C GLU A 405 -5.42 -13.91 -23.98
N PHE A 406 -4.27 -14.56 -23.78
CA PHE A 406 -3.38 -14.35 -22.64
C PHE A 406 -1.97 -13.93 -23.10
N LEU A 407 -1.16 -13.43 -22.16
CA LEU A 407 0.27 -13.27 -22.38
C LEU A 407 0.94 -14.65 -22.42
N GLY A 408 1.78 -14.88 -23.44
CA GLY A 408 2.52 -16.12 -23.61
C GLY A 408 3.86 -16.13 -22.88
N GLU A 409 4.71 -17.09 -23.25
CA GLU A 409 6.09 -17.20 -22.74
C GLU A 409 7.14 -16.73 -23.74
N GLN A 410 6.74 -16.54 -25.00
CA GLN A 410 7.68 -16.19 -26.05
C GLN A 410 8.05 -14.70 -25.97
N PRO A 411 9.33 -14.35 -26.16
CA PRO A 411 9.75 -12.97 -26.25
C PRO A 411 8.94 -12.18 -27.28
N LEU A 412 8.71 -10.91 -27.00
CA LEU A 412 8.09 -10.01 -27.96
C LEU A 412 8.93 -9.96 -29.25
N PRO A 413 8.35 -10.23 -30.44
CA PRO A 413 9.11 -10.24 -31.69
C PRO A 413 9.71 -8.87 -32.02
N PRO A 414 10.78 -8.81 -32.84
CA PRO A 414 11.29 -7.55 -33.35
C PRO A 414 10.23 -6.71 -34.06
N GLY A 415 10.36 -5.39 -33.95
CA GLY A 415 9.53 -4.41 -34.63
C GLY A 415 9.12 -3.24 -33.75
N THR A 416 8.27 -2.37 -34.30
CA THR A 416 7.76 -1.19 -33.61
C THR A 416 6.41 -1.47 -32.96
N TYR A 417 6.22 -0.95 -31.76
CA TYR A 417 5.00 -1.06 -30.97
C TYR A 417 4.65 0.30 -30.37
N THR A 418 3.36 0.54 -30.14
CA THR A 418 2.91 1.59 -29.22
C THR A 418 2.75 0.95 -27.85
N VAL A 419 3.43 1.48 -26.84
CA VAL A 419 3.39 0.97 -25.47
C VAL A 419 2.39 1.77 -24.67
N HIS A 420 1.52 1.08 -23.93
CA HIS A 420 0.57 1.69 -22.99
C HIS A 420 0.98 1.30 -21.57
N PRO A 421 1.60 2.21 -20.80
CA PRO A 421 1.79 2.01 -19.37
C PRO A 421 0.44 2.01 -18.67
N VAL A 422 0.17 0.97 -17.91
CA VAL A 422 -1.03 0.83 -17.07
C VAL A 422 -0.67 0.34 -15.69
N LEU A 423 -1.51 0.69 -14.71
CA LEU A 423 -1.40 0.21 -13.34
C LEU A 423 -2.79 -0.25 -12.90
N PRO A 424 -3.02 -1.57 -12.86
CA PRO A 424 -4.31 -2.11 -12.41
C PRO A 424 -4.56 -1.85 -10.93
N MET A 425 -5.82 -1.59 -10.61
CA MET A 425 -6.32 -1.35 -9.27
C MET A 425 -7.67 -2.06 -9.05
N THR A 426 -7.91 -2.39 -7.80
CA THR A 426 -9.16 -2.91 -7.27
C THR A 426 -9.42 -2.24 -5.91
N ALA A 427 -10.65 -2.34 -5.41
CA ALA A 427 -11.04 -1.80 -4.10
C ALA A 427 -10.53 -0.36 -3.85
N ALA A 428 -10.62 0.51 -4.85
CA ALA A 428 -10.17 1.89 -4.74
C ALA A 428 -11.27 2.74 -4.12
N GLU A 429 -10.93 3.50 -3.10
CA GLU A 429 -11.85 4.32 -2.33
C GLU A 429 -11.20 5.64 -1.91
N ILE A 430 -12.00 6.69 -1.83
CA ILE A 430 -11.60 7.97 -1.25
C ILE A 430 -12.10 8.00 0.18
N ARG A 431 -11.18 8.11 1.13
CA ARG A 431 -11.46 8.23 2.55
C ARG A 431 -11.37 9.69 2.96
N SER A 432 -12.47 10.20 3.51
CA SER A 432 -12.57 11.54 4.07
C SER A 432 -13.10 11.47 5.52
N PRO A 433 -12.95 12.52 6.33
CA PRO A 433 -13.60 12.60 7.64
C PRO A 433 -15.14 12.48 7.56
N GLY A 434 -15.72 12.81 6.40
CA GLY A 434 -17.16 12.72 6.14
C GLY A 434 -17.64 11.33 5.70
N GLY A 435 -16.73 10.37 5.48
CA GLY A 435 -17.03 9.02 5.05
C GLY A 435 -16.17 8.55 3.87
N THR A 436 -16.48 7.34 3.40
CA THR A 436 -15.75 6.65 2.33
C THR A 436 -16.57 6.62 1.04
N VAL A 437 -15.92 6.89 -0.09
CA VAL A 437 -16.52 6.80 -1.43
C VAL A 437 -15.81 5.68 -2.19
N ASP A 438 -16.54 4.63 -2.55
CA ASP A 438 -16.06 3.56 -3.43
C ASP A 438 -15.96 4.07 -4.88
N LEU A 439 -14.77 3.96 -5.47
CA LEU A 439 -14.49 4.34 -6.85
C LEU A 439 -14.62 3.16 -7.82
N THR A 440 -14.48 1.92 -7.34
CA THR A 440 -14.48 0.76 -8.22
C THR A 440 -15.84 0.13 -8.42
N GLY A 441 -16.75 0.26 -7.44
CA GLY A 441 -18.03 -0.45 -7.48
C GLY A 441 -17.83 -1.97 -7.58
N GLY A 442 -16.71 -2.48 -7.04
CA GLY A 442 -16.32 -3.89 -7.11
C GLY A 442 -15.72 -4.36 -8.45
N GLN A 443 -15.39 -3.45 -9.37
CA GLN A 443 -14.72 -3.79 -10.64
C GLN A 443 -13.20 -3.59 -10.55
N GLN A 444 -12.46 -4.26 -11.44
CA GLN A 444 -11.04 -3.94 -11.68
C GLN A 444 -10.94 -2.78 -12.66
N LEU A 445 -10.03 -1.88 -12.36
CA LEU A 445 -9.87 -0.59 -13.01
C LEU A 445 -8.38 -0.34 -13.28
N VAL A 446 -8.02 0.49 -14.26
CA VAL A 446 -6.59 0.79 -14.56
C VAL A 446 -6.31 2.29 -14.55
N VAL A 447 -5.18 2.69 -13.95
CA VAL A 447 -4.53 3.98 -14.20
C VAL A 447 -3.71 3.86 -15.48
N ARG A 448 -3.69 4.90 -16.31
CA ARG A 448 -2.96 4.91 -17.57
C ARG A 448 -1.92 6.03 -17.58
N GLY A 449 -0.73 5.76 -18.11
CA GLY A 449 0.24 6.79 -18.46
C GLY A 449 0.19 7.17 -19.95
N GLU A 450 0.98 8.16 -20.35
CA GLU A 450 1.07 8.55 -21.76
C GLU A 450 1.67 7.42 -22.62
N PRO A 451 1.03 7.03 -23.74
CA PRO A 451 1.61 6.04 -24.63
C PRO A 451 2.87 6.55 -25.33
N PHE A 452 3.79 5.64 -25.62
CA PHE A 452 5.04 5.97 -26.29
C PHE A 452 5.47 4.87 -27.27
N PRO A 453 6.26 5.20 -28.31
CA PRO A 453 6.77 4.21 -29.22
C PRO A 453 7.93 3.42 -28.59
N LEU A 454 7.95 2.10 -28.83
CA LEU A 454 9.08 1.22 -28.50
C LEU A 454 9.54 0.45 -29.74
N VAL A 455 10.85 0.36 -29.92
CA VAL A 455 11.48 -0.48 -30.94
C VAL A 455 12.12 -1.69 -30.27
N VAL A 456 11.70 -2.89 -30.67
CA VAL A 456 12.38 -4.15 -30.33
C VAL A 456 13.28 -4.54 -31.50
N GLU A 457 14.59 -4.64 -31.27
CA GLU A 457 15.60 -4.82 -32.33
C GLU A 457 15.83 -6.26 -32.78
#